data_AF-A0A2N3BTI0-F1
#
_entry.id   AF-A0A2N3BTI0-F1
#
_cell.length_a   1.000
_cell.length_b   1.000
_cell.length_c   1.000
_cell.angle_alpha   90.00
_cell.angle_beta   90.00
_cell.angle_gamma   90.00
#
_symmetry.space_group_name_H-M   'P 1'
#
loop_
_entity.id
_entity.type
_entity.pdbx_description
1 polymer ?
#
loop_
_entity_poly.entity_id
_entity_poly.type
_entity_poly.pdbx_seq_one_letter_code
_entity_poly.pdbx_strand_id
1 'polypeptide(L)'
;MRARTGIIWVAMVAVVVLSACARDREPRLMNIRSASRSPDEFTVLPSKPLQMPDDIASLPVPTPGGANITDPTPEADAIAALGGRPEVLAAAGSAASNGLIAHVSRFGVSPDIRPVLAAEDLDWRRGNSGRLLERLAGTNRYFKAYRRMALDKYAELERWRAAGVRTVGAPPPDPAP
;
A
#
# COMPACT_ATOMS: atom_id res chain seq x y z
N MET A 1 1.35 -12.37 56.48
CA MET A 1 1.04 -11.18 55.63
C MET A 1 2.19 -10.75 54.73
N ARG A 2 3.46 -10.79 55.16
CA ARG A 2 4.65 -10.43 54.34
C ARG A 2 4.90 -11.32 53.10
N ALA A 3 4.61 -12.62 53.18
CA ALA A 3 4.80 -13.53 52.04
C ALA A 3 3.76 -13.31 50.92
N ARG A 4 2.49 -13.03 51.27
CA ARG A 4 1.43 -12.71 50.30
C ARG A 4 1.71 -11.41 49.54
N THR A 5 2.24 -10.39 50.22
CA THR A 5 2.63 -9.12 49.60
C THR A 5 3.86 -9.27 48.72
N GLY A 6 4.84 -10.11 49.09
CA GLY A 6 5.98 -10.45 48.24
C GLY A 6 5.59 -11.17 46.94
N ILE A 7 4.67 -12.14 47.01
CA ILE A 7 4.18 -12.85 45.82
C ILE A 7 3.43 -11.91 44.87
N ILE A 8 2.62 -10.98 45.39
CA ILE A 8 1.93 -9.97 44.57
C ILE A 8 2.92 -9.05 43.86
N TRP A 9 4.00 -8.62 44.53
CA TRP A 9 5.04 -7.80 43.93
C TRP A 9 5.80 -8.52 42.82
N VAL A 10 6.18 -9.79 43.04
CA VAL A 10 6.85 -10.61 42.02
C VAL A 10 5.94 -10.83 40.82
N ALA A 11 4.65 -11.10 41.04
CA ALA A 11 3.67 -11.24 39.98
C ALA A 11 3.48 -9.94 39.18
N MET A 12 3.42 -8.78 39.86
CA MET A 12 3.30 -7.47 39.20
C MET A 12 4.53 -7.15 38.35
N VAL A 13 5.74 -7.40 38.87
CA VAL A 13 7.00 -7.22 38.12
C VAL A 13 7.05 -8.17 36.92
N ALA A 14 6.65 -9.43 37.08
CA ALA A 14 6.61 -10.39 35.98
C ALA A 14 5.67 -9.94 34.84
N VAL A 15 4.50 -9.39 35.17
CA VAL A 15 3.55 -8.84 34.18
C VAL A 15 4.11 -7.61 33.46
N VAL A 16 4.81 -6.72 34.18
CA VAL A 16 5.46 -5.54 33.56
C VAL A 16 6.59 -5.96 32.62
N VAL A 17 7.40 -6.94 33.00
CA VAL A 17 8.51 -7.44 32.17
C VAL A 17 7.98 -8.18 30.93
N LEU A 18 6.93 -9.02 31.06
CA LEU A 18 6.33 -9.70 29.90
C LEU A 18 5.68 -8.71 28.92
N SER A 19 4.97 -7.69 29.42
CA SER A 19 4.33 -6.69 28.57
C SER A 19 5.33 -5.76 27.87
N ALA A 20 6.53 -5.57 28.42
CA ALA A 20 7.63 -4.86 27.75
C ALA A 20 8.18 -5.62 26.52
N CYS A 21 8.08 -6.95 26.51
CA CYS A 21 8.50 -7.80 25.39
C CYS A 21 7.44 -7.93 24.29
N ALA A 22 6.17 -7.63 24.56
CA ALA A 22 5.06 -7.69 23.58
C ALA A 22 5.07 -6.54 22.54
N ARG A 23 6.24 -5.93 22.31
CA ARG A 23 6.37 -4.69 21.56
C ARG A 23 6.43 -5.00 20.07
N ASP A 24 5.27 -4.94 19.40
CA ASP A 24 5.24 -4.43 18.03
C ASP A 24 5.91 -3.05 18.07
N ARG A 25 7.16 -2.97 17.63
CA ARG A 25 8.05 -1.80 17.81
C ARG A 25 7.62 -0.58 16.99
N GLU A 26 6.64 -0.76 16.11
CA GLU A 26 6.18 0.25 15.18
C GLU A 26 4.80 0.78 15.57
N PRO A 27 4.66 2.08 15.87
CA PRO A 27 3.37 2.67 16.21
C PRO A 27 2.40 2.63 15.02
N ARG A 28 1.36 1.79 15.08
CA ARG A 28 0.27 1.78 14.09
C ARG A 28 -0.69 2.93 14.38
N LEU A 29 -0.84 3.85 13.43
CA LEU A 29 -1.72 5.02 13.56
C LEU A 29 -3.11 4.80 12.96
N MET A 30 -3.25 3.80 12.10
CA MET A 30 -4.49 3.44 11.43
C MET A 30 -4.85 1.99 11.80
N ASN A 31 -6.12 1.77 12.12
CA ASN A 31 -6.64 0.45 12.45
C ASN A 31 -7.62 0.05 11.35
N ILE A 32 -7.10 -0.59 10.31
CA ILE A 32 -7.92 -1.15 9.23
C ILE A 32 -8.41 -2.51 9.69
N ARG A 33 -9.72 -2.73 9.65
CA ARG A 33 -10.34 -4.04 9.89
C ARG A 33 -11.20 -4.35 8.68
N SER A 34 -11.23 -5.61 8.24
CA SER A 34 -12.19 -6.03 7.24
C SER A 34 -13.61 -5.86 7.82
N ALA A 35 -14.48 -5.19 7.07
CA ALA A 35 -15.90 -5.11 7.41
C ALA A 35 -16.68 -6.31 6.83
N SER A 36 -16.08 -7.06 5.89
CA SER A 36 -16.67 -8.24 5.28
C SER A 36 -16.43 -9.50 6.12
N ARG A 37 -17.47 -10.33 6.21
CA ARG A 37 -17.44 -11.68 6.80
C ARG A 37 -17.31 -12.77 5.73
N SER A 38 -17.31 -12.41 4.45
CA SER A 38 -17.15 -13.31 3.31
C SER A 38 -15.69 -13.35 2.85
N PRO A 39 -15.24 -14.46 2.22
CA PRO A 39 -14.00 -14.48 1.45
C PRO A 39 -13.99 -13.35 0.43
N ASP A 40 -12.84 -12.71 0.27
CA ASP A 40 -12.64 -11.61 -0.68
C ASP A 40 -12.82 -12.13 -2.11
N GLU A 41 -13.88 -11.68 -2.79
CA GLU A 41 -14.21 -12.07 -4.16
C GLU A 41 -13.13 -11.71 -5.17
N PHE A 42 -12.23 -10.77 -4.87
CA PHE A 42 -11.08 -10.43 -5.71
C PHE A 42 -9.91 -11.42 -5.56
N THR A 43 -10.02 -12.39 -4.66
CA THR A 43 -9.04 -13.49 -4.54
C THR A 43 -9.24 -14.55 -5.62
N VAL A 44 -10.45 -14.69 -6.17
CA VAL A 44 -10.75 -15.67 -7.22
C VAL A 44 -10.60 -15.00 -8.58
N LEU A 45 -9.38 -15.03 -9.11
CA LEU A 45 -9.12 -14.61 -10.48
C LEU A 45 -9.45 -15.76 -11.44
N PRO A 46 -10.39 -15.59 -12.39
CA PRO A 46 -10.59 -16.60 -13.43
C PRO A 46 -9.33 -16.68 -14.29
N SER A 47 -8.62 -17.80 -14.20
CA SER A 47 -7.44 -18.07 -15.02
C SER A 47 -7.84 -18.40 -16.45
N LYS A 48 -6.94 -18.14 -17.40
CA LYS A 48 -7.09 -18.64 -18.77
C LYS A 48 -7.06 -20.18 -18.77
N PRO A 49 -7.67 -20.84 -19.77
CA PRO A 49 -7.60 -22.30 -19.90
C PRO A 49 -6.17 -22.81 -19.92
N LEU A 50 -5.93 -23.97 -19.31
CA LEU A 50 -4.65 -24.66 -19.36
C LEU A 50 -4.30 -24.98 -20.84
N GLN A 51 -3.07 -24.68 -21.25
CA GLN A 51 -2.54 -25.05 -22.56
C GLN A 51 -1.67 -26.29 -22.42
N MET A 52 -2.02 -27.36 -23.14
CA MET A 52 -1.22 -28.57 -23.23
C MET A 52 -0.10 -28.32 -24.26
N PRO A 53 1.18 -28.62 -23.95
CA PRO A 53 2.23 -28.55 -24.95
C PRO A 53 2.02 -29.63 -26.02
N ASP A 54 2.45 -29.33 -27.25
CA ASP A 54 2.31 -30.24 -28.40
C ASP A 54 3.08 -31.55 -28.20
N ASP A 55 4.18 -31.51 -27.43
CA ASP A 55 4.96 -32.67 -27.04
C ASP A 55 5.20 -32.69 -25.53
N ILE A 56 4.73 -33.74 -24.86
CA ILE A 56 4.89 -33.98 -23.43
C ILE A 56 6.20 -34.69 -23.09
N ALA A 57 6.92 -35.22 -24.09
CA ALA A 57 8.21 -35.87 -23.91
C ALA A 57 9.38 -34.87 -23.95
N SER A 58 9.21 -33.71 -24.61
CA SER A 58 10.21 -32.64 -24.68
C SER A 58 9.75 -31.38 -23.95
N LEU A 59 9.62 -31.47 -22.63
CA LEU A 59 9.23 -30.31 -21.82
C LEU A 59 10.28 -29.20 -21.93
N PRO A 60 9.88 -27.95 -22.23
CA PRO A 60 10.78 -26.82 -22.22
C PRO A 60 11.34 -26.60 -20.81
N VAL A 61 12.57 -26.07 -20.73
CA VAL A 61 13.21 -25.76 -19.44
C VAL A 61 12.31 -24.78 -18.67
N PRO A 62 11.98 -25.03 -17.39
CA PRO A 62 11.18 -24.12 -16.59
C PRO A 62 11.80 -22.72 -16.56
N THR A 63 10.95 -21.69 -16.54
CA THR A 63 11.35 -20.28 -16.40
C THR A 63 10.98 -19.73 -15.03
N PRO A 64 11.79 -19.94 -13.97
CA PRO A 64 11.53 -19.39 -12.65
C PRO A 64 11.37 -17.87 -12.68
N GLY A 65 10.29 -17.36 -12.08
CA GLY A 65 9.97 -15.93 -12.06
C GLY A 65 9.42 -15.37 -13.39
N GLY A 66 9.24 -16.21 -14.41
CA GLY A 66 8.52 -15.83 -15.62
C GLY A 66 7.02 -15.68 -15.39
N ALA A 67 6.36 -14.94 -16.27
CA ALA A 67 4.90 -14.83 -16.26
C ALA A 67 4.27 -16.19 -16.57
N ASN A 68 3.16 -16.51 -15.90
CA ASN A 68 2.41 -17.71 -16.18
C ASN A 68 1.46 -17.47 -17.37
N ILE A 69 1.43 -18.43 -18.30
CA ILE A 69 0.61 -18.38 -19.53
C ILE A 69 -0.88 -18.38 -19.19
N THR A 70 -1.27 -18.96 -18.04
CA THR A 70 -2.66 -19.00 -17.60
C THR A 70 -3.10 -17.79 -16.78
N ASP A 71 -2.22 -16.83 -16.51
CA ASP A 71 -2.59 -15.63 -15.78
C ASP A 71 -3.50 -14.73 -16.64
N PRO A 72 -4.51 -14.06 -16.05
CA PRO A 72 -5.37 -13.15 -16.76
C PRO A 72 -4.60 -11.90 -17.23
N THR A 73 -4.79 -11.50 -18.49
CA THR A 73 -4.20 -10.28 -19.07
C THR A 73 -5.31 -9.41 -19.65
N PRO A 74 -6.18 -8.81 -18.81
CA PRO A 74 -7.44 -8.21 -19.25
C PRO A 74 -7.27 -7.08 -20.27
N GLU A 75 -6.23 -6.25 -20.10
CA GLU A 75 -5.93 -5.16 -21.04
C GLU A 75 -5.51 -5.69 -22.41
N ALA A 76 -4.61 -6.69 -22.44
CA ALA A 76 -4.15 -7.31 -23.69
C ALA A 76 -5.29 -8.01 -24.42
N ASP A 77 -6.15 -8.72 -23.67
CA ASP A 77 -7.30 -9.45 -24.20
C ASP A 77 -8.34 -8.47 -24.78
N ALA A 78 -8.59 -7.34 -24.11
CA ALA A 78 -9.46 -6.29 -24.61
C ALA A 78 -8.91 -5.63 -25.89
N ILE A 79 -7.60 -5.33 -25.95
CA ILE A 79 -6.95 -4.78 -27.15
C ILE A 79 -7.09 -5.74 -28.33
N ALA A 80 -6.81 -7.03 -28.12
CA ALA A 80 -6.93 -8.06 -29.16
C ALA A 80 -8.38 -8.18 -29.65
N ALA A 81 -9.37 -8.18 -28.74
CA ALA A 81 -10.79 -8.22 -29.09
C ALA A 81 -11.25 -6.98 -29.89
N LEU A 82 -10.62 -5.82 -29.67
CA LEU A 82 -10.87 -4.58 -30.41
C LEU A 82 -10.04 -4.47 -31.71
N GLY A 83 -9.28 -5.51 -32.09
CA GLY A 83 -8.47 -5.54 -33.31
C GLY A 83 -7.14 -4.79 -33.22
N GLY A 84 -6.69 -4.46 -32.02
CA GLY A 84 -5.38 -3.85 -31.77
C GLY A 84 -4.25 -4.87 -31.63
N ARG A 85 -3.04 -4.38 -31.38
CA ARG A 85 -1.83 -5.20 -31.19
C ARG A 85 -1.44 -5.25 -29.71
N PRO A 86 -1.63 -6.37 -29.00
CA PRO A 86 -1.33 -6.48 -27.57
C PRO A 86 0.18 -6.44 -27.28
N GLU A 87 1.05 -6.74 -28.26
CA GLU A 87 2.51 -6.69 -28.09
C GLU A 87 3.02 -5.30 -27.68
N VAL A 88 2.26 -4.24 -27.98
CA VAL A 88 2.59 -2.86 -27.62
C VAL A 88 2.59 -2.65 -26.10
N LEU A 89 1.81 -3.44 -25.34
CA LEU A 89 1.80 -3.38 -23.87
C LEU A 89 3.11 -3.93 -23.26
N ALA A 90 3.75 -4.90 -23.92
CA ALA A 90 5.02 -5.48 -23.47
C ALA A 90 6.23 -4.59 -23.80
N ALA A 91 6.08 -3.63 -24.72
CA ALA A 91 7.10 -2.62 -24.98
C ALA A 91 7.16 -1.66 -23.78
N ALA A 92 8.07 -1.94 -22.85
CA ALA A 92 8.33 -1.13 -21.67
C ALA A 92 8.61 0.33 -22.07
N GLY A 93 7.62 1.20 -21.86
CA GLY A 93 7.70 2.62 -22.15
C GLY A 93 7.59 2.91 -23.65
N SER A 94 6.52 3.60 -24.04
CA SER A 94 6.52 4.27 -25.34
C SER A 94 7.71 5.25 -25.39
N ALA A 95 8.34 5.40 -26.55
CA ALA A 95 9.41 6.39 -26.75
C ALA A 95 8.97 7.81 -26.32
N ALA A 96 7.66 8.08 -26.33
CA ALA A 96 7.06 9.32 -25.85
C ALA A 96 7.27 9.58 -24.35
N SER A 97 7.39 8.54 -23.52
CA SER A 97 7.59 8.66 -22.07
C SER A 97 9.04 8.98 -21.68
N ASN A 98 10.03 8.69 -22.54
CA ASN A 98 11.44 8.92 -22.23
C ASN A 98 11.77 10.40 -22.03
N GLY A 99 11.15 11.29 -22.81
CA GLY A 99 11.30 12.73 -22.64
C GLY A 99 10.73 13.24 -21.31
N LEU A 100 9.58 12.70 -20.88
CA LEU A 100 9.01 13.01 -19.58
C LEU A 100 9.88 12.48 -18.44
N ILE A 101 10.35 11.23 -18.53
CA ILE A 101 11.23 10.62 -17.52
C ILE A 101 12.50 11.46 -17.37
N ALA A 102 13.15 11.83 -18.49
CA ALA A 102 14.33 12.69 -18.47
C ALA A 102 14.04 14.08 -17.88
N HIS A 103 12.88 14.66 -18.19
CA HIS A 103 12.46 15.93 -17.61
C HIS A 103 12.26 15.81 -16.10
N VAL A 104 11.51 14.82 -15.61
CA VAL A 104 11.19 14.64 -14.19
C VAL A 104 12.44 14.26 -13.38
N SER A 105 13.34 13.45 -13.95
CA SER A 105 14.59 13.02 -13.29
C SER A 105 15.73 14.02 -13.41
N ARG A 106 15.53 15.19 -14.06
CA ARG A 106 16.58 16.17 -14.35
C ARG A 106 17.36 16.68 -13.14
N PHE A 107 16.75 16.63 -11.96
CA PHE A 107 17.36 17.05 -10.69
C PHE A 107 17.92 15.89 -9.87
N GLY A 108 17.97 14.68 -10.45
CA GLY A 108 18.39 13.45 -9.79
C GLY A 108 17.23 12.72 -9.12
N VAL A 109 17.41 11.41 -8.93
CA VAL A 109 16.49 10.51 -8.23
C VAL A 109 17.31 9.69 -7.25
N SER A 110 16.95 9.71 -5.96
CA SER A 110 17.64 8.87 -4.98
C SER A 110 17.27 7.41 -5.22
N PRO A 111 18.25 6.51 -5.47
CA PRO A 111 17.97 5.09 -5.71
C PRO A 111 17.41 4.39 -4.46
N ASP A 112 17.67 4.97 -3.28
CA ASP A 112 17.30 4.48 -1.96
C ASP A 112 16.19 5.31 -1.29
N ILE A 113 15.42 6.11 -2.04
CA ILE A 113 14.38 6.97 -1.44
C ILE A 113 13.33 6.18 -0.64
N ARG A 114 13.04 4.93 -1.04
CA ARG A 114 12.05 4.08 -0.37
C ARG A 114 12.47 3.69 1.06
N PRO A 115 13.65 3.07 1.28
CA PRO A 115 14.09 2.77 2.64
C PRO A 115 14.32 4.03 3.48
N VAL A 116 14.79 5.14 2.88
CA VAL A 116 14.94 6.43 3.58
C VAL A 116 13.59 6.93 4.08
N LEU A 117 12.60 7.05 3.20
CA LEU A 117 11.25 7.50 3.55
C LEU A 117 10.61 6.59 4.60
N ALA A 118 10.82 5.27 4.51
CA ALA A 118 10.29 4.32 5.48
C ALA A 118 10.89 4.51 6.88
N ALA A 119 12.19 4.79 6.97
CA ALA A 119 12.86 5.08 8.23
C ALA A 119 12.38 6.42 8.83
N GLU A 120 12.29 7.47 8.01
CA GLU A 120 11.80 8.79 8.44
C GLU A 120 10.34 8.74 8.88
N ASP A 121 9.49 7.99 8.16
CA ASP A 121 8.08 7.79 8.52
C ASP A 121 7.94 7.08 9.87
N LEU A 122 8.76 6.06 10.11
CA LEU A 122 8.78 5.34 11.39
C LEU A 122 9.14 6.27 12.55
N ASP A 123 10.15 7.12 12.37
CA ASP A 123 10.57 8.09 13.39
C ASP A 123 9.50 9.16 13.61
N TRP A 124 8.85 9.64 12.54
CA TRP A 124 7.69 10.53 12.65
C TRP A 124 6.56 9.91 13.47
N ARG A 125 6.23 8.64 13.22
CA ARG A 125 5.17 7.91 13.93
C ARG A 125 5.51 7.65 15.38
N ARG A 126 6.79 7.46 15.72
CA ARG A 126 7.27 7.38 17.13
C ARG A 126 7.02 8.70 17.86
N GLY A 127 7.37 9.83 17.24
CA GLY A 127 7.13 11.17 17.79
C GLY A 127 5.65 11.58 17.85
N ASN A 128 4.81 11.03 16.98
CA ASN A 128 3.39 11.37 16.86
C ASN A 128 2.45 10.23 17.28
N SER A 129 2.95 9.33 18.14
CA SER A 129 2.17 8.19 18.60
C SER A 129 0.93 8.62 19.40
N GLY A 130 -0.15 7.83 19.29
CA GLY A 130 -1.36 8.06 20.08
C GLY A 130 -1.13 7.89 21.57
N ARG A 131 -1.93 8.59 22.39
CA ARG A 131 -1.92 8.43 23.85
C ARG A 131 -2.26 6.98 24.23
N LEU A 132 -1.91 6.55 25.45
CA LEU A 132 -2.15 5.17 25.89
C LEU A 132 -3.62 4.75 25.73
N LEU A 133 -4.56 5.60 26.17
CA LEU A 133 -6.00 5.33 26.04
C LEU A 133 -6.46 5.31 24.57
N GLU A 134 -5.92 6.18 23.72
CA GLU A 134 -6.24 6.22 22.29
C GLU A 134 -5.79 4.93 21.57
N ARG A 135 -4.65 4.39 21.98
CA ARG A 135 -4.11 3.11 21.49
C ARG A 135 -4.94 1.92 21.98
N LEU A 136 -5.32 1.91 23.26
CA LEU A 136 -6.18 0.86 23.83
C LEU A 136 -7.58 0.86 23.20
N ALA A 137 -8.13 2.05 22.94
CA ALA A 137 -9.43 2.21 22.29
C ALA A 137 -9.38 1.94 20.76
N GLY A 138 -8.21 1.72 20.18
CA GLY A 138 -8.07 1.48 18.74
C GLY A 138 -8.50 2.66 17.87
N THR A 139 -8.35 3.89 18.36
CA THR A 139 -8.72 5.10 17.60
C THR A 139 -7.78 5.35 16.42
N ASN A 140 -8.33 5.76 15.27
CA ASN A 140 -7.53 6.14 14.10
C ASN A 140 -6.94 7.54 14.31
N ARG A 141 -5.61 7.63 14.32
CA ARG A 141 -4.86 8.88 14.51
C ARG A 141 -4.05 9.30 13.30
N TYR A 142 -4.03 8.49 12.24
CA TYR A 142 -3.24 8.73 11.04
C TYR A 142 -3.45 10.14 10.48
N PHE A 143 -4.68 10.53 10.16
CA PHE A 143 -4.98 11.85 9.61
C PHE A 143 -4.61 13.02 10.54
N LYS A 144 -4.62 12.80 11.86
CA LYS A 144 -4.18 13.81 12.82
C LYS A 144 -2.66 13.96 12.83
N ALA A 145 -1.92 12.84 12.77
CA ALA A 145 -0.46 12.85 12.75
C ALA A 145 0.11 13.49 11.47
N TYR A 146 -0.51 13.24 10.31
CA TYR A 146 -0.05 13.79 9.02
C TYR A 146 -0.75 15.09 8.61
N ARG A 147 -1.54 15.72 9.49
CA ARG A 147 -2.33 16.93 9.15
C ARG A 147 -1.48 18.05 8.54
N ARG A 148 -0.24 18.24 9.01
CA ARG A 148 0.67 19.29 8.52
C ARG A 148 1.26 18.97 7.13
N MET A 149 1.24 17.70 6.74
CA MET A 149 1.71 17.22 5.44
C MET A 149 0.55 17.00 4.47
N ALA A 150 -0.69 17.11 4.95
CA ALA A 150 -1.87 16.96 4.13
C ALA A 150 -2.08 18.21 3.28
N LEU A 151 -2.33 18.00 1.99
CA LEU A 151 -2.74 19.05 1.08
C LEU A 151 -4.25 19.32 1.22
N ASP A 152 -4.65 20.58 1.13
CA ASP A 152 -6.06 20.92 0.95
C ASP A 152 -6.49 20.50 -0.47
N LYS A 153 -7.28 19.43 -0.51
CA LYS A 153 -7.72 18.78 -1.75
C LYS A 153 -8.59 19.70 -2.60
N TYR A 154 -9.43 20.52 -1.97
CA TYR A 154 -10.35 21.42 -2.68
C TYR A 154 -9.64 22.67 -3.16
N ALA A 155 -8.74 23.22 -2.33
CA ALA A 155 -7.87 24.31 -2.78
C ALA A 155 -7.02 23.88 -3.97
N GLU A 156 -6.45 22.66 -3.94
CA GLU A 156 -5.66 22.13 -5.04
C GLU A 156 -6.50 21.92 -6.31
N LEU A 157 -7.69 21.33 -6.16
CA LEU A 157 -8.62 21.15 -7.26
C LEU A 157 -8.95 22.48 -7.95
N GLU A 158 -9.20 23.53 -7.16
CA GLU A 158 -9.51 24.86 -7.70
C GLU A 158 -8.30 25.47 -8.42
N ARG A 159 -7.07 25.27 -7.90
CA ARG A 159 -5.84 25.67 -8.60
C ARG A 159 -5.73 25.02 -9.98
N TRP A 160 -6.01 23.72 -10.08
CA TRP A 160 -5.96 22.99 -11.36
C TRP A 160 -7.04 23.45 -12.34
N ARG A 161 -8.26 23.71 -11.86
CA ARG A 161 -9.35 24.26 -12.67
C ARG A 161 -9.01 25.65 -13.21
N ALA A 162 -8.47 26.52 -12.36
CA ALA A 162 -8.03 27.86 -12.76
C ALA A 162 -6.90 27.80 -13.80
N ALA A 163 -6.03 26.78 -13.74
CA ALA A 163 -5.00 26.52 -14.73
C ALA A 163 -5.53 25.91 -16.05
N GLY A 164 -6.85 25.70 -16.17
CA GLY A 164 -7.47 25.12 -17.37
C GLY A 164 -7.19 23.62 -17.55
N VAL A 165 -6.67 22.94 -16.53
CA VAL A 165 -6.38 21.50 -16.60
C VAL A 165 -7.67 20.73 -16.39
N ARG A 166 -7.87 19.70 -17.23
CA ARG A 166 -9.01 18.79 -17.08
C ARG A 166 -8.89 18.00 -15.78
N THR A 167 -9.81 18.22 -14.86
CA THR A 167 -9.93 17.46 -13.61
C THR A 167 -11.12 16.51 -13.70
N VAL A 168 -10.99 15.29 -13.17
CA VAL A 168 -12.15 14.39 -12.97
C VAL A 168 -13.13 14.97 -11.95
N GLY A 169 -14.38 14.50 -11.96
CA GLY A 169 -15.38 14.91 -10.97
C GLY A 169 -14.90 14.66 -9.54
N ALA A 170 -15.04 15.66 -8.68
CA ALA A 170 -14.71 15.55 -7.25
C ALA A 170 -16.00 15.45 -6.42
N PRO A 171 -16.01 14.68 -5.32
CA PRO A 171 -17.13 14.69 -4.38
C PRO A 171 -17.32 16.09 -3.76
N PRO A 172 -18.53 16.41 -3.27
CA PRO A 172 -18.76 17.68 -2.59
C PRO A 172 -17.91 17.77 -1.30
N PRO A 173 -17.55 19.00 -0.87
CA PRO A 173 -16.85 19.20 0.39
C PRO A 173 -17.63 18.59 1.55
N ASP A 174 -16.89 17.98 2.48
CA ASP A 174 -17.47 17.51 3.72
C ASP A 174 -18.12 18.73 4.43
N PRO A 175 -19.32 18.57 5.01
CA PRO A 175 -19.93 19.64 5.78
C PRO A 175 -18.96 20.07 6.89
N ALA A 176 -18.83 21.38 7.09
CA ALA A 176 -18.03 21.92 8.19
C ALA A 176 -18.51 21.32 9.53
N PRO A 177 -17.59 20.97 10.44
CA PRO A 177 -17.95 20.42 11.75
C PRO A 177 -18.76 21.39 12.60
#